data_AF-A0A4Q9DG34-F1
#
_entry.id   AF-A0A4Q9DG34-F1
#
_cell.length_a   1.000
_cell.length_b   1.000
_cell.length_c   1.000
_cell.angle_alpha   90.00
_cell.angle_beta   90.00
_cell.angle_gamma   90.00
#
_symmetry.space_group_name_H-M   'P 1'
#
loop_
_entity.id
_entity.type
_entity.pdbx_description
1 polymer ?
#
loop_
_entity_poly.entity_id
_entity_poly.type
_entity_poly.pdbx_seq_one_letter_code
_entity_poly.pdbx_strand_id
1 'polypeptide(L)'
;MSMPKFGLSSYSAILLLLVWGIGCMYILGLSIEDTPAAQAEQPHKIKLLVRTGNEAAAMRQAIPTFEQETGIGVEMIELSRDVYFTTLATQLFAGSDDFDLVFVPSTYVAQFALGRVLLPLDSFMRDPQFTDEKIFDQADFMTTYSYNQKVYALPTDISTHFLYYRSDLIPNPPQTWDEVSRLAARWTKKSNPDSPTEWGIGLTGLAPEELPKVFDTMLWSFGGDLLNEDNEVYLDSSRSVEAGQYWERWVKDKVVPPDVLSWGFSEVRDALMNGDIAMAAPYWNAAYDSIRNSNSRYKDVIKVAMIPGTPMPDGSIRRATFQHGWALSINAKSPHPQEAWRFISYITGKRGGVIYARAGGTPARQSILSDPLLQYVRPEFALVLESMKIARNEPAIPFYPLMIDIENDALTQILTLHTPPGQALQTAGARLRSAAIHFQANAQPAGKENLP
;
A
#
# COMPACT_ATOMS: atom_id res chain seq x y z
N MET A 1 8.26 86.70 -61.03
CA MET A 1 8.50 85.79 -59.89
C MET A 1 7.70 86.31 -58.71
N SER A 2 6.83 85.57 -58.03
CA SER A 2 6.13 84.32 -58.29
C SER A 2 5.20 84.15 -57.09
N MET A 3 3.90 84.24 -57.34
CA MET A 3 2.84 83.62 -56.54
C MET A 3 1.77 83.23 -57.57
N PRO A 4 1.21 82.01 -57.50
CA PRO A 4 -0.04 81.82 -56.74
C PRO A 4 -0.15 80.43 -56.06
N LYS A 5 -0.77 80.37 -54.87
CA LYS A 5 -2.14 79.88 -54.51
C LYS A 5 -2.41 78.37 -54.60
N PHE A 6 -2.94 77.87 -53.49
CA PHE A 6 -3.52 76.56 -53.19
C PHE A 6 -4.74 76.16 -54.04
N GLY A 7 -4.97 74.85 -54.19
CA GLY A 7 -6.23 74.28 -54.67
C GLY A 7 -6.39 72.77 -54.39
N LEU A 8 -7.44 72.45 -53.65
CA LEU A 8 -8.11 71.16 -53.35
C LEU A 8 -8.02 70.01 -54.39
N SER A 9 -7.99 68.75 -53.91
CA SER A 9 -9.00 67.73 -54.25
C SER A 9 -8.89 66.46 -53.37
N SER A 10 -9.62 66.45 -52.25
CA SER A 10 -9.79 65.31 -51.35
C SER A 10 -11.11 64.58 -51.65
N TYR A 11 -11.30 64.01 -52.84
CA TYR A 11 -12.54 63.25 -53.15
C TYR A 11 -12.37 62.00 -54.02
N SER A 12 -11.18 61.70 -54.55
CA SER A 12 -10.99 60.52 -55.42
C SER A 12 -10.56 59.25 -54.68
N ALA A 13 -10.10 59.34 -53.43
CA ALA A 13 -9.59 58.19 -52.68
C ALA A 13 -10.67 57.43 -51.86
N ILE A 14 -11.82 58.06 -51.59
CA ILE A 14 -12.87 57.46 -50.72
C ILE A 14 -13.85 56.59 -51.53
N LEU A 15 -14.04 56.84 -52.83
CA LEU A 15 -14.94 56.00 -53.66
C LEU A 15 -14.34 54.65 -54.06
N LEU A 16 -13.00 54.50 -54.06
CA LEU A 16 -12.35 53.23 -54.43
C LEU A 16 -12.32 52.21 -53.29
N LEU A 17 -12.47 52.63 -52.03
CA LEU A 17 -12.50 51.74 -50.87
C LEU A 17 -13.87 51.13 -50.57
N LEU A 18 -14.97 51.73 -51.07
CA LEU A 18 -16.32 51.20 -50.87
C LEU A 18 -16.72 50.12 -51.89
N VAL A 19 -16.12 50.09 -53.08
CA VAL A 19 -16.45 49.08 -54.11
C VAL A 19 -15.79 47.72 -53.83
N TRP A 20 -14.68 47.68 -53.09
CA TRP A 20 -14.09 46.41 -52.62
C TRP A 20 -14.70 45.86 -51.33
N GLY A 21 -15.39 46.69 -50.55
CA GLY A 21 -16.05 46.26 -49.31
C GLY A 21 -17.34 45.46 -49.51
N ILE A 22 -18.06 45.67 -50.63
CA ILE A 22 -19.35 45.01 -50.88
C ILE A 22 -19.20 43.74 -51.74
N GLY A 23 -18.14 43.64 -52.55
CA GLY A 23 -17.85 42.45 -53.37
C GLY A 23 -17.41 41.21 -52.57
N CYS A 24 -16.75 41.39 -51.42
CA CYS A 24 -16.35 40.26 -50.57
C CYS A 24 -17.49 39.73 -49.68
N MET A 25 -18.59 40.47 -49.50
CA MET A 25 -19.74 39.99 -48.71
C MET A 25 -20.69 39.06 -49.49
N TYR A 26 -20.56 38.97 -50.82
CA TYR A 26 -21.42 38.08 -51.63
C TYR A 26 -20.79 36.72 -51.98
N ILE A 27 -19.52 36.49 -51.65
CA ILE A 27 -18.88 35.15 -51.72
C ILE A 27 -19.00 34.40 -50.36
N LEU A 28 -19.61 35.04 -49.35
CA LEU A 28 -19.89 34.48 -48.02
C LEU A 28 -21.25 33.76 -47.92
N GLY A 29 -21.89 33.44 -49.04
CA GLY A 29 -23.26 32.89 -49.11
C GLY A 29 -23.38 31.45 -49.61
N LEU A 30 -22.29 30.68 -49.71
CA LEU A 30 -22.36 29.24 -49.91
C LEU A 30 -22.25 28.56 -48.54
N SER A 31 -23.39 28.08 -48.05
CA SER A 31 -23.54 27.26 -46.87
C SER A 31 -22.50 26.13 -46.87
N ILE A 32 -21.41 26.34 -46.13
CA ILE A 32 -20.70 25.24 -45.52
C ILE A 32 -21.62 24.82 -44.38
N GLU A 33 -22.28 23.67 -44.54
CA GLU A 33 -22.85 22.98 -43.39
C GLU A 33 -21.71 22.85 -42.38
N ASP A 34 -21.81 23.62 -41.28
CA ASP A 34 -20.99 23.45 -40.10
C ASP A 34 -21.21 22.02 -39.64
N THR A 35 -20.37 21.11 -40.14
CA THR A 35 -20.15 19.83 -39.48
C THR A 35 -19.67 20.25 -38.10
N PRO A 36 -20.38 19.94 -37.00
CA PRO A 36 -19.88 20.29 -35.69
C PRO A 36 -18.49 19.70 -35.61
N ALA A 37 -17.47 20.55 -35.46
CA ALA A 37 -16.15 20.09 -35.11
C ALA A 37 -16.36 19.20 -33.90
N ALA A 38 -16.10 17.90 -34.06
CA ALA A 38 -16.22 16.94 -32.98
C ALA A 38 -15.48 17.56 -31.81
N GLN A 39 -16.25 17.97 -30.81
CA GLN A 39 -15.72 18.49 -29.57
C GLN A 39 -14.82 17.35 -29.11
N ALA A 40 -13.50 17.53 -29.19
CA ALA A 40 -12.56 16.51 -28.80
C ALA A 40 -13.02 16.06 -27.41
N GLU A 41 -13.57 14.85 -27.33
CA GLU A 41 -14.08 14.28 -26.10
C GLU A 41 -12.97 14.52 -25.10
N GLN A 42 -13.24 15.30 -24.04
CA GLN A 42 -12.21 15.50 -23.03
C GLN A 42 -11.76 14.10 -22.63
N PRO A 43 -10.45 13.81 -22.63
CA PRO A 43 -9.96 12.46 -22.40
C PRO A 43 -10.63 11.94 -21.14
N HIS A 44 -11.33 10.80 -21.26
CA HIS A 44 -12.06 10.20 -20.14
C HIS A 44 -11.10 10.09 -18.96
N LYS A 45 -11.34 10.90 -17.92
CA LYS A 45 -10.43 11.05 -16.79
C LYS A 45 -10.99 10.24 -15.63
N ILE A 46 -10.35 9.12 -15.32
CA ILE A 46 -10.70 8.34 -14.14
C ILE A 46 -10.05 8.95 -12.91
N LYS A 47 -10.76 8.93 -11.79
CA LYS A 47 -10.29 9.44 -10.51
C LYS A 47 -9.91 8.30 -9.57
N LEU A 48 -8.69 8.34 -9.07
CA LEU A 48 -8.13 7.35 -8.16
C LEU A 48 -7.94 7.98 -6.77
N LEU A 49 -8.71 7.51 -5.79
CA LEU A 49 -8.46 7.83 -4.39
C LEU A 49 -7.31 6.97 -3.86
N VAL A 50 -6.24 7.61 -3.39
CA VAL A 50 -5.00 6.95 -2.99
C VAL A 50 -4.35 7.64 -1.79
N ARG A 51 -3.62 6.88 -0.99
CA ARG A 51 -2.88 7.37 0.16
C ARG A 51 -1.49 7.83 -0.25
N THR A 52 -1.00 8.94 0.28
CA THR A 52 0.39 9.38 0.08
C THR A 52 1.39 8.33 0.58
N GLY A 53 2.44 8.05 -0.20
CA GLY A 53 3.45 7.04 0.13
C GLY A 53 4.32 6.64 -1.05
N ASN A 54 5.21 5.67 -0.82
CA ASN A 54 6.08 5.11 -1.86
C ASN A 54 5.25 4.46 -2.98
N GLU A 55 4.14 3.82 -2.60
CA GLU A 55 3.24 3.13 -3.53
C GLU A 55 2.54 4.12 -4.47
N ALA A 56 2.04 5.24 -3.95
CA ALA A 56 1.46 6.31 -4.75
C ALA A 56 2.52 6.98 -5.64
N ALA A 57 3.73 7.20 -5.11
CA ALA A 57 4.84 7.75 -5.88
C ALA A 57 5.22 6.86 -7.07
N ALA A 58 5.30 5.55 -6.86
CA ALA A 58 5.57 4.58 -7.91
C ALA A 58 4.43 4.49 -8.93
N MET A 59 3.18 4.51 -8.48
CA MET A 59 2.01 4.50 -9.35
C MET A 59 1.97 5.71 -10.28
N ARG A 60 2.31 6.89 -9.76
CA ARG A 60 2.36 8.13 -10.55
C ARG A 60 3.35 8.06 -11.71
N GLN A 61 4.44 7.31 -11.59
CA GLN A 61 5.42 7.18 -12.68
C GLN A 61 4.89 6.36 -13.86
N ALA A 62 3.90 5.49 -13.63
CA ALA A 62 3.30 4.68 -14.68
C ALA A 62 2.17 5.40 -15.44
N ILE A 63 1.55 6.42 -14.82
CA ILE A 63 0.41 7.16 -15.40
C ILE A 63 0.75 7.77 -16.76
N PRO A 64 1.84 8.53 -16.97
CA PRO A 64 2.09 9.17 -18.27
C PRO A 64 2.18 8.20 -19.45
N THR A 65 2.77 7.02 -19.22
CA THR A 65 2.86 5.98 -20.26
C THR A 65 1.49 5.35 -20.53
N PHE A 66 0.68 5.14 -19.49
CA PHE A 66 -0.70 4.68 -19.64
C PHE A 66 -1.55 5.68 -20.43
N GLU A 67 -1.51 6.97 -20.08
CA GLU A 67 -2.27 8.01 -20.77
C GLU A 67 -1.86 8.12 -22.24
N GLN A 68 -0.55 8.04 -22.53
CA GLN A 68 -0.04 8.06 -23.90
C GLN A 68 -0.51 6.86 -24.73
N GLU A 69 -0.59 5.67 -24.14
CA GLU A 69 -0.94 4.43 -24.84
C GLU A 69 -2.45 4.24 -25.03
N THR A 70 -3.24 4.76 -24.10
CA THR A 70 -4.68 4.48 -24.04
C THR A 70 -5.58 5.68 -24.31
N GLY A 71 -5.05 6.90 -24.18
CA GLY A 71 -5.82 8.14 -24.24
C GLY A 71 -6.72 8.40 -23.02
N ILE A 72 -6.67 7.53 -22.00
CA ILE A 72 -7.47 7.65 -20.76
C ILE A 72 -6.65 8.43 -19.75
N GLY A 73 -7.20 9.52 -19.21
CA GLY A 73 -6.53 10.34 -18.19
C GLY A 73 -6.69 9.75 -16.79
N VAL A 74 -5.71 9.96 -15.90
CA VAL A 74 -5.78 9.51 -14.49
C VAL A 74 -5.55 10.67 -13.54
N GLU A 75 -6.52 10.95 -12.67
CA GLU A 75 -6.39 11.89 -11.57
C GLU A 75 -6.14 11.15 -10.25
N MET A 76 -5.01 11.40 -9.60
CA MET A 76 -4.77 10.92 -8.24
C MET A 76 -5.32 11.93 -7.22
N ILE A 77 -6.29 11.49 -6.43
CA ILE A 77 -6.78 12.20 -5.25
C ILE A 77 -6.02 11.66 -4.05
N GLU A 78 -5.02 12.41 -3.60
CA GLU A 78 -4.11 11.98 -2.54
C GLU A 78 -4.54 12.48 -1.16
N LEU A 79 -4.68 11.54 -0.22
CA LEU A 79 -4.88 11.84 1.20
C LEU A 79 -3.71 11.38 2.04
N SER A 80 -3.47 12.06 3.16
CA SER A 80 -2.46 11.66 4.13
C SER A 80 -2.82 10.31 4.77
N ARG A 81 -1.81 9.63 5.35
CA ARG A 81 -1.99 8.31 5.96
C ARG A 81 -3.04 8.32 7.07
N ASP A 82 -3.08 9.40 7.86
CA ASP A 82 -3.92 9.50 9.06
C ASP A 82 -5.41 9.60 8.76
N VAL A 83 -5.79 10.18 7.61
CA VAL A 83 -7.21 10.40 7.25
C VAL A 83 -7.71 9.40 6.21
N TYR A 84 -6.82 8.72 5.50
CA TYR A 84 -7.14 7.91 4.33
C TYR A 84 -8.20 6.84 4.62
N PHE A 85 -8.00 6.01 5.65
CA PHE A 85 -8.87 4.86 5.92
C PHE A 85 -10.29 5.29 6.30
N THR A 86 -10.41 6.28 7.18
CA THR A 86 -11.71 6.83 7.59
C THR A 86 -12.42 7.43 6.39
N THR A 87 -11.75 8.27 5.58
CA THR A 87 -12.35 8.88 4.40
C THR A 87 -12.76 7.83 3.37
N LEU A 88 -11.90 6.85 3.07
CA LEU A 88 -12.20 5.77 2.12
C LEU A 88 -13.47 5.03 2.52
N ALA A 89 -13.55 4.57 3.77
CA ALA A 89 -14.71 3.84 4.27
C ALA A 89 -15.98 4.71 4.24
N THR A 90 -15.92 5.94 4.75
CA THR A 90 -17.08 6.84 4.77
C THR A 90 -17.60 7.12 3.37
N GLN A 91 -16.74 7.43 2.40
CA GLN A 91 -17.16 7.80 1.05
C GLN A 91 -17.74 6.60 0.29
N LEU A 92 -17.10 5.43 0.38
CA LEU A 92 -17.61 4.21 -0.25
C LEU A 92 -18.99 3.81 0.31
N PHE A 93 -19.17 3.80 1.63
CA PHE A 93 -20.45 3.43 2.24
C PHE A 93 -21.54 4.50 2.09
N ALA A 94 -21.16 5.78 1.92
CA ALA A 94 -22.10 6.83 1.53
C ALA A 94 -22.56 6.71 0.07
N GLY A 95 -21.89 5.88 -0.74
CA GLY A 95 -22.22 5.69 -2.15
C GLY A 95 -21.76 6.85 -3.04
N SER A 96 -20.67 7.54 -2.66
CA SER A 96 -20.06 8.59 -3.49
C SER A 96 -19.54 8.00 -4.83
N ASP A 97 -19.73 8.75 -5.90
CA ASP A 97 -19.18 8.52 -7.24
C ASP A 97 -18.05 9.52 -7.57
N ASP A 98 -17.51 10.23 -6.56
CA ASP A 98 -16.44 11.22 -6.74
C ASP A 98 -15.11 10.59 -7.21
N PHE A 99 -14.97 9.28 -7.13
CA PHE A 99 -13.81 8.52 -7.56
C PHE A 99 -14.21 7.16 -8.17
N ASP A 100 -13.46 6.75 -9.20
CA ASP A 100 -13.67 5.52 -9.94
C ASP A 100 -12.89 4.34 -9.35
N LEU A 101 -11.69 4.63 -8.87
CA LEU A 101 -10.75 3.67 -8.32
C LEU A 101 -10.42 4.01 -6.87
N VAL A 102 -10.19 2.98 -6.08
CA VAL A 102 -9.71 3.11 -4.70
C VAL A 102 -8.50 2.22 -4.46
N PHE A 103 -7.54 2.74 -3.70
CA PHE A 103 -6.36 2.00 -3.26
C PHE A 103 -6.64 1.33 -1.90
N VAL A 104 -6.94 0.03 -1.92
CA VAL A 104 -7.44 -0.70 -0.75
C VAL A 104 -6.35 -1.59 -0.16
N PRO A 105 -6.14 -1.61 1.17
CA PRO A 105 -5.31 -2.62 1.80
C PRO A 105 -5.97 -4.00 1.69
N SER A 106 -5.18 -5.06 1.57
CA SER A 106 -5.65 -6.44 1.43
C SER A 106 -6.69 -6.86 2.47
N THR A 107 -6.53 -6.37 3.71
CA THR A 107 -7.34 -6.72 4.87
C THR A 107 -8.75 -6.12 4.85
N TYR A 108 -8.99 -5.03 4.12
CA TYR A 108 -10.31 -4.37 4.04
C TYR A 108 -11.15 -4.82 2.84
N VAL A 109 -10.55 -5.55 1.89
CA VAL A 109 -11.24 -5.97 0.65
C VAL A 109 -12.52 -6.76 0.96
N ALA A 110 -12.47 -7.69 1.91
CA ALA A 110 -13.63 -8.50 2.29
C ALA A 110 -14.77 -7.67 2.89
N GLN A 111 -14.46 -6.69 3.75
CA GLN A 111 -15.46 -5.82 4.35
C GLN A 111 -16.16 -4.97 3.29
N PHE A 112 -15.40 -4.35 2.39
CA PHE A 112 -15.98 -3.53 1.32
C PHE A 112 -16.72 -4.35 0.27
N ALA A 113 -16.27 -5.58 -0.01
CA ALA A 113 -17.00 -6.53 -0.85
C ALA A 113 -18.34 -6.95 -0.21
N LEU A 114 -18.35 -7.28 1.08
CA LEU A 114 -19.57 -7.58 1.84
C LEU A 114 -20.54 -6.39 1.83
N GLY A 115 -20.00 -5.18 1.99
CA GLY A 115 -20.74 -3.92 1.88
C GLY A 115 -21.28 -3.59 0.48
N ARG A 116 -20.89 -4.37 -0.55
CA ARG A 116 -21.23 -4.15 -1.96
C ARG A 116 -20.81 -2.76 -2.48
N VAL A 117 -19.73 -2.21 -1.92
CA VAL A 117 -19.19 -0.89 -2.32
C VAL A 117 -18.02 -1.01 -3.29
N LEU A 118 -17.53 -2.22 -3.56
CA LEU A 118 -16.56 -2.52 -4.63
C LEU A 118 -17.20 -3.36 -5.72
N LEU A 119 -16.82 -3.10 -6.97
CA LEU A 119 -17.23 -3.88 -8.12
C LEU A 119 -16.37 -5.16 -8.24
N PRO A 120 -16.97 -6.35 -8.43
CA PRO A 120 -16.21 -7.55 -8.77
C PRO A 120 -15.46 -7.40 -10.10
N LEU A 121 -14.22 -7.88 -10.16
CA LEU A 121 -13.35 -7.75 -11.32
C LEU A 121 -13.43 -8.94 -12.29
N ASP A 122 -14.06 -10.05 -11.87
CA ASP A 122 -14.14 -11.30 -12.62
C ASP A 122 -14.63 -11.15 -14.07
N SER A 123 -15.64 -10.30 -14.31
CA SER A 123 -16.20 -10.08 -15.65
C SER A 123 -15.19 -9.42 -16.57
N PHE A 124 -14.38 -8.51 -16.05
CA PHE A 124 -13.34 -7.85 -16.85
C PHE A 124 -12.14 -8.77 -17.06
N MET A 125 -11.75 -9.54 -16.04
CA MET A 125 -10.63 -10.49 -16.11
C MET A 125 -10.84 -11.59 -17.14
N ARG A 126 -12.08 -12.09 -17.27
CA ARG A 126 -12.39 -13.27 -18.13
C ARG A 126 -12.83 -12.91 -19.53
N ASP A 127 -13.28 -11.68 -19.76
CA ASP A 127 -13.79 -11.26 -21.06
C ASP A 127 -12.64 -10.79 -21.97
N PRO A 128 -12.42 -11.46 -23.13
CA PRO A 128 -11.39 -11.07 -24.10
C PRO A 128 -11.59 -9.66 -24.68
N GLN A 129 -12.77 -9.06 -24.55
CA GLN A 129 -13.00 -7.66 -24.93
C GLN A 129 -12.23 -6.69 -24.02
N PHE A 130 -12.00 -7.06 -22.76
CA PHE A 130 -11.34 -6.23 -21.76
C PHE A 130 -9.91 -6.70 -21.44
N THR A 131 -9.64 -8.01 -21.56
CA THR A 131 -8.38 -8.60 -21.09
C THR A 131 -7.85 -9.66 -22.06
N ASP A 132 -6.65 -9.43 -22.61
CA ASP A 132 -5.89 -10.49 -23.27
C ASP A 132 -5.12 -11.30 -22.22
N GLU A 133 -5.59 -12.51 -21.94
CA GLU A 133 -5.00 -13.40 -20.93
C GLU A 133 -3.53 -13.75 -21.21
N LYS A 134 -3.09 -13.74 -22.48
CA LYS A 134 -1.67 -14.00 -22.80
C LYS A 134 -0.76 -12.86 -22.35
N ILE A 135 -1.29 -11.65 -22.30
CA ILE A 135 -0.57 -10.45 -21.85
C ILE A 135 -0.75 -10.27 -20.35
N PHE A 136 -1.97 -10.42 -19.86
CA PHE A 136 -2.34 -10.20 -18.47
C PHE A 136 -1.80 -11.30 -17.54
N ASP A 137 -1.79 -12.56 -18.00
CA ASP A 137 -1.15 -13.70 -17.34
C ASP A 137 -1.53 -13.81 -15.86
N GLN A 138 -2.76 -14.25 -15.57
CA GLN A 138 -3.29 -14.32 -14.21
C GLN A 138 -2.44 -15.22 -13.29
N ALA A 139 -1.83 -16.26 -13.86
CA ALA A 139 -1.00 -17.21 -13.11
C ALA A 139 0.30 -16.59 -12.58
N ASP A 140 0.72 -15.45 -13.12
CA ASP A 140 1.94 -14.74 -12.70
C ASP A 140 1.71 -13.83 -11.47
N PHE A 141 0.46 -13.58 -11.09
CA PHE A 141 0.14 -12.92 -9.83
C PHE A 141 0.44 -13.82 -8.65
N MET A 142 1.19 -13.31 -7.68
CA MET A 142 1.48 -14.05 -6.44
C MET A 142 0.28 -14.17 -5.51
N THR A 143 -0.67 -13.24 -5.63
CA THR A 143 -1.92 -13.23 -4.86
C THR A 143 -2.98 -12.40 -5.59
N THR A 144 -4.25 -12.64 -5.27
CA THR A 144 -5.38 -11.78 -5.60
C THR A 144 -6.25 -11.62 -4.35
N TYR A 145 -7.03 -10.55 -4.26
CA TYR A 145 -7.88 -10.32 -3.08
C TYR A 145 -9.33 -10.59 -3.43
N SER A 146 -9.87 -11.62 -2.79
CA SER A 146 -11.17 -12.20 -3.12
C SER A 146 -12.07 -12.28 -1.90
N TYR A 147 -13.38 -12.22 -2.14
CA TYR A 147 -14.42 -12.47 -1.15
C TYR A 147 -15.54 -13.29 -1.79
N ASN A 148 -16.01 -14.35 -1.13
CA ASN A 148 -17.01 -15.28 -1.66
C ASN A 148 -16.71 -15.74 -3.11
N GLN A 149 -15.45 -16.17 -3.35
CA GLN A 149 -14.96 -16.68 -4.63
C GLN A 149 -14.96 -15.67 -5.81
N LYS A 150 -15.14 -14.37 -5.53
CA LYS A 150 -15.03 -13.30 -6.52
C LYS A 150 -13.83 -12.43 -6.21
N VAL A 151 -13.11 -12.02 -7.24
CA VAL A 151 -11.95 -11.11 -7.13
C VAL A 151 -12.48 -9.69 -7.07
N TYR A 152 -12.08 -8.92 -6.06
CA TYR A 152 -12.49 -7.52 -5.89
C TYR A 152 -11.33 -6.54 -6.01
N ALA A 153 -10.09 -7.01 -5.84
CA ALA A 153 -8.92 -6.16 -5.93
C ALA A 153 -7.73 -6.92 -6.51
N LEU A 154 -6.94 -6.22 -7.32
CA LEU A 154 -5.67 -6.72 -7.83
C LEU A 154 -4.50 -5.98 -7.18
N PRO A 155 -3.52 -6.70 -6.61
CA PRO A 155 -2.40 -6.07 -5.92
C PRO A 155 -1.51 -5.30 -6.89
N THR A 156 -1.28 -4.02 -6.60
CA THR A 156 -0.17 -3.26 -7.20
C THR A 156 1.12 -3.47 -6.41
N ASP A 157 1.01 -3.68 -5.10
CA ASP A 157 2.15 -3.86 -4.20
C ASP A 157 1.98 -5.07 -3.30
N ILE A 158 3.07 -5.81 -3.07
CA ILE A 158 3.17 -6.85 -2.06
C ILE A 158 4.18 -6.45 -0.99
N SER A 159 3.76 -6.54 0.25
CA SER A 159 4.54 -6.08 1.39
C SER A 159 4.81 -7.23 2.34
N THR A 160 6.04 -7.26 2.87
CA THR A 160 6.49 -8.23 3.85
C THR A 160 7.45 -7.60 4.85
N HIS A 161 7.54 -8.16 6.05
CA HIS A 161 8.52 -7.72 7.03
C HIS A 161 9.90 -8.33 6.79
N PHE A 162 10.91 -7.48 6.94
CA PHE A 162 12.33 -7.79 6.96
C PHE A 162 12.95 -7.43 8.31
N LEU A 163 14.20 -7.87 8.48
CA LEU A 163 15.15 -7.26 9.39
C LEU A 163 15.98 -6.23 8.63
N TYR A 164 15.98 -4.98 9.10
CA TYR A 164 16.95 -3.97 8.71
C TYR A 164 18.04 -3.87 9.77
N TYR A 165 19.30 -3.73 9.35
CA TYR A 165 20.43 -3.63 10.28
C TYR A 165 21.59 -2.81 9.71
N ARG A 166 22.35 -2.19 10.61
CA ARG A 166 23.60 -1.50 10.29
C ARG A 166 24.77 -2.48 10.19
N SER A 167 25.14 -2.86 8.97
CA SER A 167 26.18 -3.86 8.68
C SER A 167 27.58 -3.47 9.16
N ASP A 168 27.85 -2.19 9.35
CA ASP A 168 29.09 -1.69 9.96
C ASP A 168 29.15 -1.94 11.48
N LEU A 169 28.00 -2.10 12.15
CA LEU A 169 27.90 -2.46 13.56
C LEU A 169 27.64 -3.97 13.74
N ILE A 170 26.92 -4.57 12.80
CA ILE A 170 26.43 -5.94 12.84
C ILE A 170 26.84 -6.62 11.54
N PRO A 171 28.08 -7.16 11.43
CA PRO A 171 28.57 -7.73 10.18
C PRO A 171 27.78 -8.95 9.69
N ASN A 172 27.16 -9.70 10.62
CA ASN A 172 26.31 -10.85 10.32
C ASN A 172 24.90 -10.61 10.90
N PRO A 173 23.83 -10.71 10.08
CA PRO A 173 22.47 -10.46 10.54
C PRO A 173 22.03 -11.52 11.57
N PRO A 174 21.42 -11.11 12.70
CA PRO A 174 20.88 -12.05 13.68
C PRO A 174 19.83 -12.97 13.07
N GLN A 175 19.90 -14.25 13.44
CA GLN A 175 18.99 -15.28 12.99
C GLN A 175 17.84 -15.51 13.97
N THR A 176 18.00 -15.15 15.25
CA THR A 176 17.01 -15.41 16.30
C THR A 176 16.57 -14.13 17.04
N TRP A 177 15.37 -14.13 17.62
CA TRP A 177 14.90 -13.02 18.44
C TRP A 177 15.74 -12.78 19.71
N ASP A 178 16.39 -13.82 20.23
CA ASP A 178 17.39 -13.70 21.30
C ASP A 178 18.66 -12.97 20.85
N GLU A 179 19.15 -13.26 19.64
CA GLU A 179 20.27 -12.53 19.04
C GLU A 179 19.93 -11.07 18.80
N VAL A 180 18.72 -10.78 18.30
CA VAL A 180 18.21 -9.41 18.18
C VAL A 180 18.24 -8.71 19.52
N SER A 181 17.70 -9.32 20.58
CA SER A 181 17.65 -8.71 21.91
C SER A 181 19.05 -8.41 22.46
N ARG A 182 20.00 -9.34 22.29
CA ARG A 182 21.40 -9.15 22.69
C ARG A 182 22.09 -8.04 21.91
N LEU A 183 21.88 -7.97 20.59
CA LEU A 183 22.44 -6.92 19.75
C LEU A 183 21.80 -5.56 20.03
N ALA A 184 20.50 -5.52 20.30
CA ALA A 184 19.80 -4.31 20.70
C ALA A 184 20.35 -3.77 22.03
N ALA A 185 20.59 -4.64 23.01
CA ALA A 185 21.26 -4.25 24.25
C ALA A 185 22.72 -3.78 24.02
N ARG A 186 23.45 -4.40 23.09
CA ARG A 186 24.83 -4.00 22.77
C ARG A 186 24.93 -2.61 22.14
N TRP A 187 23.95 -2.27 21.30
CA TRP A 187 23.92 -1.05 20.48
C TRP A 187 22.87 -0.04 20.95
N THR A 188 22.52 -0.02 22.25
CA THR A 188 21.79 1.10 22.84
C THR A 188 22.72 1.90 23.75
N LYS A 189 22.59 3.23 23.76
CA LYS A 189 23.33 4.07 24.73
C LYS A 189 22.98 3.75 26.17
N LYS A 190 21.78 3.20 26.42
CA LYS A 190 21.36 2.83 27.77
C LYS A 190 22.30 1.81 28.43
N SER A 191 22.76 0.84 27.66
CA SER A 191 23.57 -0.29 28.15
C SER A 191 25.04 -0.16 27.76
N ASN A 192 25.33 0.60 26.70
CA ASN A 192 26.67 0.88 26.21
C ASN A 192 26.78 2.39 25.89
N PRO A 193 27.30 3.23 26.81
CA PRO A 193 27.43 4.67 26.58
C PRO A 193 28.24 5.07 25.33
N ASP A 194 29.13 4.19 24.87
CA ASP A 194 29.93 4.39 23.65
C ASP A 194 29.21 3.95 22.37
N SER A 195 27.96 3.49 22.48
CA SER A 195 27.14 3.11 21.32
C SER A 195 26.93 4.32 20.39
N PRO A 196 27.13 4.15 19.06
CA PRO A 196 26.89 5.22 18.09
C PRO A 196 25.40 5.49 17.84
N THR A 197 24.53 4.59 18.27
CA THR A 197 23.07 4.66 18.12
C THR A 197 22.40 4.90 19.47
N GLU A 198 21.36 5.73 19.51
CA GLU A 198 20.62 6.04 20.74
C GLU A 198 19.91 4.78 21.27
N TRP A 199 19.23 4.06 20.38
CA TRP A 199 18.54 2.82 20.68
C TRP A 199 19.07 1.66 19.84
N GLY A 200 18.88 0.44 20.35
CA GLY A 200 19.36 -0.77 19.68
C GLY A 200 18.44 -1.26 18.58
N ILE A 201 17.14 -1.04 18.73
CA ILE A 201 16.12 -1.49 17.79
C ILE A 201 14.93 -0.52 17.71
N GLY A 202 14.38 -0.34 16.51
CA GLY A 202 13.09 0.32 16.28
C GLY A 202 12.05 -0.65 15.69
N LEU A 203 10.78 -0.35 15.93
CA LEU A 203 9.63 -1.03 15.36
C LEU A 203 8.47 -0.04 15.22
N THR A 204 7.53 -0.31 14.31
CA THR A 204 6.34 0.55 14.18
C THR A 204 5.36 0.22 15.29
N GLY A 205 5.11 1.18 16.18
CA GLY A 205 4.17 1.05 17.29
C GLY A 205 2.89 1.86 17.12
N LEU A 206 2.73 2.54 15.98
CA LEU A 206 1.59 3.42 15.71
C LEU A 206 0.31 2.62 15.45
N ALA A 207 -0.69 2.82 16.30
CA ALA A 207 -2.05 2.30 16.13
C ALA A 207 -2.83 3.06 15.02
N PRO A 208 -3.88 2.46 14.43
CA PRO A 208 -4.40 1.14 14.73
C PRO A 208 -3.79 0.02 13.86
N GLU A 209 -3.23 0.32 12.70
CA GLU A 209 -2.96 -0.73 11.71
C GLU A 209 -1.58 -1.38 11.84
N GLU A 210 -0.54 -0.63 12.23
CA GLU A 210 0.85 -1.11 12.15
C GLU A 210 1.23 -2.01 13.34
N LEU A 211 0.76 -1.64 14.54
CA LEU A 211 1.16 -2.29 15.78
C LEU A 211 0.82 -3.79 15.83
N PRO A 212 -0.42 -4.25 15.54
CA PRO A 212 -0.74 -5.68 15.51
C PRO A 212 0.07 -6.45 14.45
N LYS A 213 0.24 -5.89 13.25
CA LYS A 213 0.97 -6.57 12.16
C LYS A 213 2.43 -6.86 12.49
N VAL A 214 3.10 -5.92 13.16
CA VAL A 214 4.47 -6.13 13.65
C VAL A 214 4.47 -7.19 14.74
N PHE A 215 3.51 -7.17 15.66
CA PHE A 215 3.40 -8.20 16.68
C PHE A 215 3.18 -9.59 16.08
N ASP A 216 2.29 -9.73 15.09
CA ASP A 216 1.94 -10.99 14.44
C ASP A 216 3.13 -11.71 13.83
N THR A 217 4.07 -10.96 13.27
CA THR A 217 5.33 -11.53 12.77
C THR A 217 6.14 -12.23 13.87
N MET A 218 6.19 -11.62 15.05
CA MET A 218 6.81 -12.26 16.21
C MET A 218 5.94 -13.41 16.72
N LEU A 219 4.65 -13.16 16.94
CA LEU A 219 3.66 -14.14 17.40
C LEU A 219 3.78 -15.47 16.66
N TRP A 220 3.73 -15.43 15.33
CA TRP A 220 3.82 -16.62 14.49
C TRP A 220 5.21 -17.26 14.50
N SER A 221 6.28 -16.48 14.63
CA SER A 221 7.65 -17.01 14.80
C SER A 221 7.79 -17.80 16.12
N PHE A 222 7.07 -17.40 17.17
CA PHE A 222 6.96 -18.15 18.43
C PHE A 222 5.95 -19.30 18.38
N GLY A 223 5.21 -19.45 17.27
CA GLY A 223 4.18 -20.47 17.11
C GLY A 223 2.90 -20.18 17.89
N GLY A 224 2.69 -18.92 18.27
CA GLY A 224 1.37 -18.42 18.62
C GLY A 224 0.59 -18.07 17.37
N ASP A 225 -0.67 -17.68 17.55
CA ASP A 225 -1.57 -17.32 16.46
C ASP A 225 -2.77 -16.54 16.98
N LEU A 226 -3.53 -15.91 16.08
CA LEU A 226 -4.82 -15.31 16.42
C LEU A 226 -5.89 -16.38 16.63
N LEU A 227 -5.94 -17.36 15.71
CA LEU A 227 -6.86 -18.49 15.72
C LEU A 227 -6.08 -19.81 15.55
N ASN A 228 -6.57 -20.90 16.15
CA ASN A 228 -6.01 -22.25 15.94
C ASN A 228 -6.62 -22.93 14.69
N GLU A 229 -6.22 -24.17 14.42
CA GLU A 229 -6.71 -24.97 13.28
C GLU A 229 -8.23 -25.21 13.30
N ASP A 230 -8.84 -25.18 14.48
CA ASP A 230 -10.29 -25.32 14.69
C ASP A 230 -11.05 -23.98 14.62
N ASN A 231 -10.38 -22.89 14.23
CA ASN A 231 -10.88 -21.50 14.23
C ASN A 231 -11.29 -20.97 15.61
N GLU A 232 -10.73 -21.52 16.67
CA GLU A 232 -10.88 -21.00 18.03
C GLU A 232 -9.79 -19.98 18.34
N VAL A 233 -10.09 -19.00 19.19
CA VAL A 233 -9.14 -17.95 19.59
C VAL A 233 -7.92 -18.57 20.26
N TYR A 234 -6.73 -18.18 19.78
CA TYR A 234 -5.43 -18.69 20.23
C TYR A 234 -4.46 -17.58 20.67
N LEU A 235 -4.89 -16.31 20.61
CA LEU A 235 -4.08 -15.14 20.98
C LEU A 235 -3.58 -15.17 22.43
N ASP A 236 -4.26 -15.87 23.34
CA ASP A 236 -3.88 -16.02 24.75
C ASP A 236 -3.03 -17.27 25.05
N SER A 237 -2.48 -17.93 24.02
CA SER A 237 -1.59 -19.08 24.18
C SER A 237 -0.28 -18.72 24.90
N SER A 238 0.37 -19.73 25.52
CA SER A 238 1.70 -19.54 26.12
C SER A 238 2.76 -19.07 25.12
N ARG A 239 2.61 -19.41 23.84
CA ARG A 239 3.49 -18.95 22.75
C ARG A 239 3.29 -17.47 22.43
N SER A 240 2.04 -17.01 22.44
CA SER A 240 1.70 -15.60 22.29
C SER A 240 2.25 -14.76 23.44
N VAL A 241 2.14 -15.28 24.67
CA VAL A 241 2.72 -14.65 25.86
C VAL A 241 4.23 -14.56 25.78
N GLU A 242 4.91 -15.61 25.29
CA GLU A 242 6.36 -15.62 25.08
C GLU A 242 6.78 -14.50 24.11
N ALA A 243 6.07 -14.31 22.99
CA ALA A 243 6.31 -13.20 22.05
C ALA A 243 6.13 -11.83 22.73
N GLY A 244 5.04 -11.62 23.48
CA GLY A 244 4.78 -10.38 24.21
C GLY A 244 5.83 -10.06 25.28
N GLN A 245 6.45 -11.08 25.89
CA GLN A 245 7.54 -10.89 26.84
C GLN A 245 8.81 -10.30 26.19
N TYR A 246 9.05 -10.51 24.89
CA TYR A 246 10.17 -9.84 24.21
C TYR A 246 9.95 -8.33 24.11
N TRP A 247 8.76 -7.89 23.73
CA TRP A 247 8.41 -6.47 23.70
C TRP A 247 8.46 -5.83 25.09
N GLU A 248 7.92 -6.52 26.10
CA GLU A 248 8.00 -6.07 27.49
C GLU A 248 9.47 -5.89 27.93
N ARG A 249 10.34 -6.86 27.62
CA ARG A 249 11.78 -6.76 27.91
C ARG A 249 12.44 -5.63 27.16
N TRP A 250 12.16 -5.44 25.87
CA TRP A 250 12.77 -4.38 25.08
C TRP A 250 12.47 -2.98 25.65
N VAL A 251 11.25 -2.76 26.12
CA VAL A 251 10.87 -1.50 26.80
C VAL A 251 11.55 -1.38 28.17
N LYS A 252 11.53 -2.43 29.00
CA LYS A 252 12.20 -2.43 30.32
C LYS A 252 13.70 -2.16 30.22
N ASP A 253 14.36 -2.77 29.25
CA ASP A 253 15.79 -2.62 28.99
C ASP A 253 16.13 -1.30 28.24
N LYS A 254 15.09 -0.55 27.81
CA LYS A 254 15.19 0.70 27.04
C LYS A 254 16.07 0.56 25.80
N VAL A 255 15.92 -0.56 25.10
CA VAL A 255 16.59 -0.80 23.80
C VAL A 255 15.77 -0.29 22.62
N VAL A 256 14.51 0.11 22.87
CA VAL A 256 13.61 0.81 21.96
C VAL A 256 13.39 2.26 22.40
N PRO A 257 12.94 3.15 21.51
CA PRO A 257 12.50 4.51 21.86
C PRO A 257 11.38 4.50 22.92
N PRO A 258 11.40 5.46 23.88
CA PRO A 258 10.35 5.55 24.90
C PRO A 258 8.98 5.94 24.33
N ASP A 259 8.96 6.57 23.16
CA ASP A 259 7.78 7.02 22.40
C ASP A 259 7.46 6.09 21.23
N VAL A 260 7.83 4.79 21.32
CA VAL A 260 7.63 3.80 20.23
C VAL A 260 6.18 3.74 19.71
N LEU A 261 5.19 4.02 20.55
CA LEU A 261 3.77 4.08 20.16
C LEU A 261 3.42 5.26 19.23
N SER A 262 4.32 6.22 19.08
CA SER A 262 4.22 7.33 18.14
C SER A 262 5.05 7.11 16.87
N TRP A 263 5.76 5.98 16.75
CA TRP A 263 6.58 5.66 15.60
C TRP A 263 5.80 4.85 14.58
N GLY A 264 5.52 5.45 13.42
CA GLY A 264 4.99 4.78 12.24
C GLY A 264 6.10 4.39 11.26
N PHE A 265 5.69 4.06 10.04
CA PHE A 265 6.60 3.67 8.97
C PHE A 265 7.71 4.72 8.74
N SER A 266 7.35 6.01 8.65
CA SER A 266 8.31 7.07 8.32
C SER A 266 9.32 7.30 9.45
N GLU A 267 8.88 7.30 10.70
CA GLU A 267 9.72 7.55 11.87
C GLU A 267 10.79 6.47 12.02
N VAL A 268 10.43 5.19 11.83
CA VAL A 268 11.40 4.08 11.85
C VAL A 268 12.40 4.19 10.70
N ARG A 269 11.94 4.54 9.49
CA ARG A 269 12.82 4.74 8.32
C ARG A 269 13.82 5.85 8.60
N ASP A 270 13.35 6.97 9.11
CA ASP A 270 14.15 8.17 9.32
C ASP A 270 15.15 7.93 10.46
N ALA A 271 14.76 7.22 11.52
CA ALA A 271 15.67 6.79 12.59
C ALA A 271 16.81 5.89 12.07
N LEU A 272 16.53 4.95 11.15
CA LEU A 272 17.58 4.17 10.48
C LEU A 272 18.52 5.09 9.68
N MET A 273 17.94 5.98 8.86
CA MET A 273 18.70 6.89 7.99
C MET A 273 19.54 7.92 8.77
N ASN A 274 19.09 8.33 9.95
CA ASN A 274 19.81 9.23 10.85
C ASN A 274 20.83 8.50 11.72
N GLY A 275 20.75 7.16 11.79
CA GLY A 275 21.61 6.33 12.63
C GLY A 275 21.22 6.35 14.10
N ASP A 276 19.98 6.67 14.42
CA ASP A 276 19.46 6.67 15.79
C ASP A 276 19.23 5.25 16.31
N ILE A 277 18.99 4.30 15.39
CA ILE A 277 18.79 2.88 15.69
C ILE A 277 19.75 1.96 14.91
N ALA A 278 20.20 0.87 15.56
CA ALA A 278 21.09 -0.11 14.94
C ALA A 278 20.35 -1.15 14.08
N MET A 279 19.11 -1.46 14.44
CA MET A 279 18.25 -2.41 13.73
C MET A 279 16.80 -1.92 13.67
N ALA A 280 16.02 -2.41 12.72
CA ALA A 280 14.56 -2.37 12.77
C ALA A 280 13.99 -3.73 12.36
N ALA A 281 13.20 -4.35 13.24
CA ALA A 281 12.57 -5.64 12.99
C ALA A 281 11.43 -5.91 13.99
N PRO A 282 10.29 -6.42 13.53
CA PRO A 282 9.83 -6.49 12.13
C PRO A 282 9.67 -5.11 11.48
N TYR A 283 10.05 -4.98 10.19
CA TYR A 283 9.88 -3.71 9.46
C TYR A 283 9.67 -3.89 7.95
N TRP A 284 8.84 -3.06 7.34
CA TRP A 284 8.35 -3.24 5.97
C TRP A 284 9.44 -3.13 4.90
N ASN A 285 9.40 -4.05 3.91
CA ASN A 285 10.26 -4.03 2.73
C ASN A 285 10.21 -2.72 1.93
N ALA A 286 9.07 -2.01 1.95
CA ALA A 286 8.87 -0.75 1.24
C ALA A 286 9.86 0.36 1.64
N ALA A 287 10.51 0.27 2.81
CA ALA A 287 11.52 1.24 3.23
C ALA A 287 12.84 1.12 2.46
N TYR A 288 13.17 -0.05 1.93
CA TYR A 288 14.48 -0.34 1.36
C TYR A 288 14.88 0.61 0.23
N ASP A 289 14.03 0.77 -0.78
CA ASP A 289 14.32 1.65 -1.93
C ASP A 289 14.51 3.11 -1.48
N SER A 290 13.62 3.59 -0.60
CA SER A 290 13.69 4.95 -0.07
C SER A 290 14.96 5.20 0.75
N ILE A 291 15.47 4.21 1.49
CA ILE A 291 16.73 4.32 2.24
C ILE A 291 17.92 4.30 1.27
N ARG A 292 17.95 3.35 0.34
CA ARG A 292 19.05 3.17 -0.63
C ARG A 292 19.24 4.40 -1.53
N ASN A 293 18.14 5.04 -1.92
CA ASN A 293 18.15 6.20 -2.80
C ASN A 293 18.16 7.55 -2.05
N SER A 294 18.30 7.53 -0.72
CA SER A 294 18.36 8.74 0.10
C SER A 294 19.74 9.43 0.07
N ASN A 295 19.81 10.58 0.76
CA ASN A 295 21.05 11.28 1.09
C ASN A 295 21.65 10.86 2.45
N SER A 296 21.13 9.78 3.07
CA SER A 296 21.69 9.27 4.32
C SER A 296 23.14 8.84 4.14
N ARG A 297 24.01 9.22 5.10
CA ARG A 297 25.39 8.72 5.18
C ARG A 297 25.47 7.21 5.47
N TYR A 298 24.36 6.59 5.86
CA TYR A 298 24.28 5.18 6.23
C TYR A 298 23.62 4.30 5.17
N LYS A 299 23.14 4.86 4.06
CA LYS A 299 22.39 4.12 3.03
C LYS A 299 23.14 2.88 2.50
N ASP A 300 24.46 2.93 2.42
CA ASP A 300 25.28 1.83 1.92
C ASP A 300 25.50 0.73 2.97
N VAL A 301 25.39 1.05 4.26
CA VAL A 301 25.60 0.11 5.38
C VAL A 301 24.30 -0.37 6.01
N ILE A 302 23.16 0.26 5.76
CA ILE A 302 21.84 -0.28 6.11
C ILE A 302 21.51 -1.41 5.13
N LYS A 303 21.44 -2.63 5.64
CA LYS A 303 21.16 -3.85 4.87
C LYS A 303 19.87 -4.50 5.36
N VAL A 304 19.33 -5.39 4.54
CA VAL A 304 18.14 -6.20 4.85
C VAL A 304 18.48 -7.68 4.93
N ALA A 305 17.72 -8.41 5.73
CA ALA A 305 17.77 -9.86 5.85
C ALA A 305 16.37 -10.42 6.17
N MET A 306 16.24 -11.75 6.08
CA MET A 306 15.04 -12.46 6.53
C MET A 306 14.72 -12.10 7.97
N ILE A 307 13.44 -12.12 8.31
CA ILE A 307 13.00 -11.89 9.68
C ILE A 307 13.64 -12.90 10.65
N PRO A 308 14.05 -12.49 11.86
CA PRO A 308 14.52 -13.39 12.90
C PRO A 308 13.40 -14.36 13.32
N GLY A 309 13.77 -15.42 14.01
CA GLY A 309 12.86 -16.52 14.30
C GLY A 309 13.20 -17.18 15.62
N THR A 310 12.56 -18.31 15.88
CA THR A 310 12.73 -19.05 17.13
C THR A 310 13.36 -20.41 16.83
N PRO A 311 14.46 -20.80 17.51
CA PRO A 311 15.05 -22.12 17.36
C PRO A 311 14.05 -23.23 17.69
N MET A 312 14.10 -24.31 16.92
CA MET A 312 13.28 -25.51 17.11
C MET A 312 14.15 -26.67 17.60
N PRO A 313 13.57 -27.69 18.27
CA PRO A 313 14.33 -28.84 18.80
C PRO A 313 15.09 -29.64 17.73
N ASP A 314 14.65 -29.59 16.48
CA ASP A 314 15.29 -30.25 15.33
C ASP A 314 16.45 -29.45 14.73
N GLY A 315 16.80 -28.29 15.32
CA GLY A 315 17.85 -27.40 14.86
C GLY A 315 17.42 -26.42 13.76
N SER A 316 16.17 -26.49 13.29
CA SER A 316 15.62 -25.49 12.37
C SER A 316 15.27 -24.18 13.09
N ILE A 317 15.01 -23.12 12.32
CA ILE A 317 14.49 -21.85 12.86
C ILE A 317 13.10 -21.63 12.30
N ARG A 318 12.11 -21.56 13.19
CA ARG A 318 10.74 -21.19 12.81
C ARG A 318 10.68 -19.69 12.56
N ARG A 319 10.29 -19.35 11.34
CA ARG A 319 10.09 -17.97 10.89
C ARG A 319 8.69 -17.85 10.32
N ALA A 320 8.06 -16.72 10.57
CA ALA A 320 6.89 -16.29 9.86
C ALA A 320 6.99 -14.78 9.70
N THR A 321 6.59 -14.28 8.54
CA THR A 321 6.57 -12.84 8.26
C THR A 321 5.15 -12.42 7.90
N PHE A 322 4.79 -11.20 8.26
CA PHE A 322 3.53 -10.64 7.80
C PHE A 322 3.53 -10.49 6.28
N GLN A 323 2.42 -10.89 5.67
CA GLN A 323 2.08 -10.60 4.29
C GLN A 323 1.00 -9.54 4.29
N HIS A 324 1.29 -8.42 3.66
CA HIS A 324 0.30 -7.41 3.35
C HIS A 324 0.35 -7.10 1.87
N GLY A 325 -0.64 -6.39 1.37
CA GLY A 325 -0.50 -5.80 0.06
C GLY A 325 -1.53 -4.72 -0.15
N TRP A 326 -1.21 -3.87 -1.10
CA TRP A 326 -2.07 -2.79 -1.50
C TRP A 326 -2.56 -3.03 -2.92
N ALA A 327 -3.85 -2.85 -3.11
CA ALA A 327 -4.54 -3.22 -4.31
C ALA A 327 -5.37 -2.08 -4.86
N LEU A 328 -5.69 -2.18 -6.15
CA LEU A 328 -6.70 -1.34 -6.75
C LEU A 328 -8.01 -2.11 -6.88
N SER A 329 -9.09 -1.42 -6.53
CA SER A 329 -10.47 -1.86 -6.73
C SER A 329 -11.26 -0.78 -7.47
N ILE A 330 -12.30 -1.21 -8.17
CA ILE A 330 -13.25 -0.30 -8.82
C ILE A 330 -14.37 0.00 -7.82
N ASN A 331 -14.66 1.29 -7.60
CA ASN A 331 -15.81 1.73 -6.84
C ASN A 331 -17.10 1.22 -7.50
N ALA A 332 -18.00 0.58 -6.75
CA ALA A 332 -19.27 0.07 -7.28
C ALA A 332 -20.18 1.18 -7.86
N LYS A 333 -19.92 2.44 -7.53
CA LYS A 333 -20.62 3.63 -8.04
C LYS A 333 -19.89 4.35 -9.19
N SER A 334 -18.73 3.85 -9.61
CA SER A 334 -17.98 4.45 -10.72
C SER A 334 -18.82 4.52 -12.00
N PRO A 335 -18.91 5.70 -12.65
CA PRO A 335 -19.47 5.82 -14.00
C PRO A 335 -18.51 5.34 -15.11
N HIS A 336 -17.25 5.03 -14.78
CA HIS A 336 -16.18 4.66 -15.72
C HIS A 336 -15.50 3.30 -15.41
N PRO A 337 -16.26 2.21 -15.21
CA PRO A 337 -15.68 0.94 -14.75
C PRO A 337 -14.78 0.27 -15.80
N GLN A 338 -14.99 0.54 -17.10
CA GLN A 338 -14.16 -0.04 -18.16
C GLN A 338 -12.79 0.63 -18.25
N GLU A 339 -12.75 1.96 -18.15
CA GLU A 339 -11.53 2.76 -18.10
C GLU A 339 -10.76 2.49 -16.81
N ALA A 340 -11.47 2.36 -15.69
CA ALA A 340 -10.90 1.96 -14.41
C ALA A 340 -10.23 0.57 -14.51
N TRP A 341 -10.90 -0.41 -15.13
CA TRP A 341 -10.31 -1.73 -15.39
C TRP A 341 -9.06 -1.66 -16.27
N ARG A 342 -9.06 -0.84 -17.33
CA ARG A 342 -7.89 -0.66 -18.20
C ARG A 342 -6.68 -0.16 -17.41
N PHE A 343 -6.88 0.78 -16.49
CA PHE A 343 -5.79 1.24 -15.63
C PHE A 343 -5.32 0.15 -14.67
N ILE A 344 -6.23 -0.56 -13.97
CA ILE A 344 -5.88 -1.69 -13.09
C ILE A 344 -5.07 -2.74 -13.86
N SER A 345 -5.54 -3.16 -15.03
CA SER A 345 -4.87 -4.14 -15.89
C SER A 345 -3.48 -3.70 -16.32
N TYR A 346 -3.34 -2.41 -16.66
CA TYR A 346 -2.06 -1.85 -17.08
C TYR A 346 -1.06 -1.81 -15.92
N ILE A 347 -1.43 -1.17 -14.80
CA ILE A 347 -0.52 -0.94 -13.67
C ILE A 347 -0.13 -2.23 -12.97
N THR A 348 -1.06 -3.18 -12.87
CA THR A 348 -0.79 -4.52 -12.34
C THR A 348 -0.28 -5.48 -13.41
N GLY A 349 -0.22 -5.08 -14.67
CA GLY A 349 0.33 -5.85 -15.80
C GLY A 349 1.85 -5.86 -15.81
N LYS A 350 2.46 -6.67 -16.69
CA LYS A 350 3.93 -6.75 -16.80
C LYS A 350 4.58 -5.40 -17.12
N ARG A 351 4.00 -4.63 -18.06
CA ARG A 351 4.54 -3.32 -18.49
C ARG A 351 4.44 -2.26 -17.39
N GLY A 352 3.24 -2.01 -16.87
CA GLY A 352 3.04 -1.05 -15.78
C GLY A 352 3.76 -1.47 -14.50
N GLY A 353 3.76 -2.77 -14.18
CA GLY A 353 4.48 -3.34 -13.05
C GLY A 353 6.00 -3.13 -13.13
N VAL A 354 6.62 -3.21 -14.30
CA VAL A 354 8.06 -2.89 -14.45
C VAL A 354 8.34 -1.41 -14.20
N ILE A 355 7.47 -0.51 -14.67
CA ILE A 355 7.60 0.93 -14.39
C ILE A 355 7.44 1.18 -12.88
N TYR A 356 6.42 0.58 -12.27
CA TYR A 356 6.16 0.62 -10.83
C TYR A 356 7.35 0.12 -10.01
N ALA A 357 7.92 -1.04 -10.40
CA ALA A 357 9.12 -1.61 -9.77
C ALA A 357 10.33 -0.68 -9.85
N ARG A 358 10.57 -0.06 -11.00
CA ARG A 358 11.69 0.88 -11.16
C ARG A 358 11.51 2.18 -10.38
N ALA A 359 10.27 2.51 -10.03
CA ALA A 359 9.91 3.70 -9.27
C ALA A 359 9.84 3.45 -7.75
N GLY A 360 10.30 2.29 -7.27
CA GLY A 360 10.40 1.99 -5.83
C GLY A 360 9.29 1.07 -5.28
N GLY A 361 8.24 0.79 -6.07
CA GLY A 361 7.18 -0.14 -5.69
C GLY A 361 7.61 -1.61 -5.76
N THR A 362 6.84 -2.51 -5.15
CA THR A 362 7.11 -3.96 -5.12
C THR A 362 5.94 -4.73 -5.77
N PRO A 363 5.92 -4.90 -7.11
CA PRO A 363 4.81 -5.56 -7.78
C PRO A 363 4.54 -6.98 -7.28
N ALA A 364 3.27 -7.35 -7.20
CA ALA A 364 2.84 -8.69 -6.82
C ALA A 364 2.93 -9.71 -7.97
N ARG A 365 3.96 -9.60 -8.83
CA ARG A 365 4.21 -10.51 -9.97
C ARG A 365 5.49 -11.28 -9.81
N GLN A 366 5.39 -12.60 -9.92
CA GLN A 366 6.54 -13.48 -9.80
C GLN A 366 7.58 -13.20 -10.89
N SER A 367 7.14 -12.99 -12.14
CA SER A 367 8.03 -12.73 -13.27
C SER A 367 8.83 -11.44 -13.13
N ILE A 368 8.24 -10.41 -12.51
CA ILE A 368 8.90 -9.11 -12.29
C ILE A 368 9.91 -9.23 -11.13
N LEU A 369 9.51 -9.83 -10.01
CA LEU A 369 10.40 -9.96 -8.86
C LEU A 369 11.57 -10.92 -9.11
N SER A 370 11.44 -11.86 -10.05
CA SER A 370 12.49 -12.79 -10.45
C SER A 370 13.33 -12.35 -11.65
N ASP A 371 13.03 -11.20 -12.26
CA ASP A 371 13.80 -10.67 -13.40
C ASP A 371 15.22 -10.29 -12.94
N PRO A 372 16.29 -10.87 -13.53
CA PRO A 372 17.67 -10.59 -13.12
C PRO A 372 18.11 -9.11 -13.31
N LEU A 373 17.58 -8.41 -14.31
CA LEU A 373 17.87 -7.00 -14.53
C LEU A 373 17.20 -6.13 -13.46
N LEU A 374 15.98 -6.49 -13.04
CA LEU A 374 15.32 -5.82 -11.94
C LEU A 374 15.98 -6.15 -10.60
N GLN A 375 16.38 -7.38 -10.33
CA GLN A 375 17.12 -7.73 -9.12
C GLN A 375 18.49 -7.03 -9.04
N TYR A 376 19.10 -6.67 -10.17
CA TYR A 376 20.30 -5.85 -10.14
C TYR A 376 20.05 -4.44 -9.57
N VAL A 377 18.93 -3.80 -9.94
CA VAL A 377 18.58 -2.45 -9.46
C VAL A 377 17.80 -2.46 -8.14
N ARG A 378 17.03 -3.51 -7.89
CA ARG A 378 16.19 -3.79 -6.72
C ARG A 378 16.61 -5.12 -6.08
N PRO A 379 17.82 -5.19 -5.50
CA PRO A 379 18.40 -6.44 -4.97
C PRO A 379 17.59 -7.08 -3.83
N GLU A 380 16.74 -6.33 -3.16
CA GLU A 380 15.82 -6.84 -2.16
C GLU A 380 14.69 -7.70 -2.75
N PHE A 381 14.42 -7.67 -4.06
CA PHE A 381 13.37 -8.51 -4.66
C PHE A 381 13.62 -10.00 -4.48
N ALA A 382 14.89 -10.44 -4.50
CA ALA A 382 15.23 -11.82 -4.16
C ALA A 382 14.83 -12.18 -2.72
N LEU A 383 14.99 -11.23 -1.79
CA LEU A 383 14.57 -11.40 -0.40
C LEU A 383 13.04 -11.33 -0.25
N VAL A 384 12.34 -10.49 -1.02
CA VAL A 384 10.86 -10.49 -1.07
C VAL A 384 10.36 -11.87 -1.46
N LEU A 385 10.89 -12.45 -2.55
CA LEU A 385 10.50 -13.78 -3.02
C LEU A 385 10.73 -14.86 -1.97
N GLU A 386 11.81 -14.76 -1.19
CA GLU A 386 12.07 -15.72 -0.13
C GLU A 386 11.20 -15.51 1.10
N SER A 387 11.04 -14.27 1.55
CA SER A 387 10.10 -13.92 2.64
C SER A 387 8.69 -14.38 2.33
N MET A 388 8.24 -14.26 1.08
CA MET A 388 6.91 -14.69 0.66
C MET A 388 6.66 -16.20 0.82
N LYS A 389 7.69 -17.06 0.84
CA LYS A 389 7.51 -18.51 1.07
C LYS A 389 7.11 -18.86 2.50
N ILE A 390 7.38 -17.95 3.45
CA ILE A 390 7.06 -18.11 4.87
C ILE A 390 6.07 -17.04 5.34
N ALA A 391 5.47 -16.30 4.40
CA ALA A 391 4.60 -15.19 4.73
C ALA A 391 3.21 -15.68 5.12
N ARG A 392 2.59 -14.97 6.07
CA ARG A 392 1.30 -15.30 6.64
C ARG A 392 0.38 -14.08 6.59
N ASN A 393 -0.91 -14.35 6.44
CA ASN A 393 -1.97 -13.35 6.51
C ASN A 393 -2.74 -13.48 7.81
N GLU A 394 -3.29 -12.36 8.26
CA GLU A 394 -4.35 -12.34 9.27
C GLU A 394 -5.57 -13.14 8.77
N PRO A 395 -6.37 -13.69 9.70
CA PRO A 395 -7.60 -14.38 9.34
C PRO A 395 -8.60 -13.40 8.70
N ALA A 396 -9.19 -13.82 7.57
CA ALA A 396 -10.21 -13.05 6.87
C ALA A 396 -11.56 -13.13 7.59
N ILE A 397 -11.74 -12.34 8.65
CA ILE A 397 -12.95 -12.36 9.49
C ILE A 397 -13.82 -11.11 9.32
N PRO A 398 -15.17 -11.22 9.44
CA PRO A 398 -16.08 -10.09 9.24
C PRO A 398 -15.93 -8.94 10.26
N PHE A 399 -15.26 -9.20 11.39
CA PHE A 399 -15.07 -8.25 12.49
C PHE A 399 -13.62 -7.79 12.62
N TYR A 400 -12.88 -7.79 11.51
CA TYR A 400 -11.48 -7.36 11.46
C TYR A 400 -11.18 -6.04 12.18
N PRO A 401 -11.96 -4.94 12.03
CA PRO A 401 -11.70 -3.70 12.78
C PRO A 401 -11.75 -3.88 14.29
N LEU A 402 -12.71 -4.67 14.80
CA LEU A 402 -12.82 -4.96 16.22
C LEU A 402 -11.67 -5.84 16.71
N MET A 403 -11.22 -6.80 15.90
CA MET A 403 -10.05 -7.63 16.21
C MET A 403 -8.81 -6.76 16.39
N ILE A 404 -8.54 -5.88 15.42
CA ILE A 404 -7.45 -4.92 15.46
C ILE A 404 -7.54 -4.01 16.69
N ASP A 405 -8.72 -3.49 17.03
CA ASP A 405 -8.90 -2.66 18.23
C ASP A 405 -8.55 -3.43 19.52
N ILE A 406 -8.99 -4.69 19.63
CA ILE A 406 -8.70 -5.54 20.79
C ILE A 406 -7.19 -5.81 20.92
N GLU A 407 -6.51 -6.06 19.80
CA GLU A 407 -5.06 -6.27 19.78
C GLU A 407 -4.29 -5.00 20.14
N ASN A 408 -4.64 -3.85 19.54
CA ASN A 408 -4.03 -2.57 19.86
C ASN A 408 -4.14 -2.25 21.35
N ASP A 409 -5.31 -2.45 21.96
CA ASP A 409 -5.52 -2.23 23.39
C ASP A 409 -4.55 -3.06 24.25
N ALA A 410 -4.36 -4.34 23.90
CA ALA A 410 -3.48 -5.23 24.65
C ALA A 410 -1.99 -4.90 24.42
N LEU A 411 -1.59 -4.68 23.17
CA LEU A 411 -0.21 -4.39 22.80
C LEU A 411 0.25 -3.03 23.33
N THR A 412 -0.64 -2.03 23.35
CA THR A 412 -0.39 -0.72 23.98
C THR A 412 -0.13 -0.87 25.47
N GLN A 413 -0.92 -1.68 26.18
CA GLN A 413 -0.69 -1.93 27.60
C GLN A 413 0.65 -2.64 27.89
N ILE A 414 1.07 -3.55 27.00
CA ILE A 414 2.37 -4.22 27.08
C ILE A 414 3.50 -3.22 26.86
N LEU A 415 3.45 -2.42 25.78
CA LEU A 415 4.51 -1.47 25.44
C LEU A 415 4.61 -0.28 26.42
N THR A 416 3.53 0.05 27.12
CA THR A 416 3.53 1.04 28.22
C THR A 416 3.88 0.45 29.58
N LEU A 417 4.13 -0.87 29.65
CA LEU A 417 4.36 -1.63 30.89
C LEU A 417 3.22 -1.52 31.92
N HIS A 418 2.01 -1.17 31.48
CA HIS A 418 0.85 -1.08 32.36
C HIS A 418 0.36 -2.47 32.79
N THR A 419 0.34 -3.42 31.85
CA THR A 419 -0.16 -4.78 32.06
C THR A 419 0.86 -5.79 31.52
N PRO A 420 1.27 -6.81 32.31
CA PRO A 420 2.14 -7.86 31.81
C PRO A 420 1.52 -8.63 30.63
N PRO A 421 2.32 -9.15 29.67
CA PRO A 421 1.82 -9.81 28.47
C PRO A 421 0.79 -10.91 28.71
N GLY A 422 1.00 -11.75 29.75
CA GLY A 422 0.08 -12.83 30.08
C GLY A 422 -1.34 -12.35 30.38
N GLN A 423 -1.47 -11.26 31.15
CA GLN A 423 -2.78 -10.71 31.50
C GLN A 423 -3.39 -9.93 30.34
N ALA A 424 -2.61 -9.11 29.63
CA ALA A 424 -3.08 -8.32 28.50
C ALA A 424 -3.64 -9.21 27.38
N LEU A 425 -2.91 -10.27 27.00
CA LEU A 425 -3.33 -11.21 25.96
C LEU A 425 -4.49 -12.10 26.41
N GLN A 426 -4.55 -12.48 27.69
CA GLN A 426 -5.72 -13.19 28.24
C GLN A 426 -7.00 -12.35 28.14
N THR A 427 -6.93 -11.05 28.48
CA THR A 427 -8.06 -10.12 28.32
C THR A 427 -8.45 -9.96 26.84
N ALA A 428 -7.47 -9.82 25.94
CA ALA A 428 -7.72 -9.76 24.50
C ALA A 428 -8.40 -11.04 23.98
N GLY A 429 -7.87 -12.21 24.34
CA GLY A 429 -8.43 -13.50 23.95
C GLY A 429 -9.86 -13.72 24.47
N ALA A 430 -10.18 -13.24 25.67
CA ALA A 430 -11.56 -13.25 26.18
C ALA A 430 -12.49 -12.35 25.34
N ARG A 431 -12.06 -11.13 25.01
CA ARG A 431 -12.84 -10.20 24.16
C ARG A 431 -13.05 -10.75 22.75
N LEU A 432 -12.03 -11.34 22.14
CA LEU A 432 -12.12 -11.98 20.82
C LEU A 432 -13.10 -13.16 20.83
N ARG A 433 -13.08 -14.01 21.87
CA ARG A 433 -14.05 -15.11 22.01
C ARG A 433 -15.48 -14.59 22.10
N SER A 434 -15.71 -13.52 22.86
CA SER A 434 -17.03 -12.87 22.94
C SER A 434 -17.46 -12.30 21.58
N ALA A 435 -16.56 -11.68 20.84
CA ALA A 435 -16.84 -11.17 19.50
C ALA A 435 -17.20 -12.31 18.54
N ALA A 436 -16.41 -13.38 18.50
CA ALA A 436 -16.64 -14.55 17.64
C ALA A 436 -18.03 -15.17 17.89
N ILE A 437 -18.41 -15.38 19.15
CA ILE A 437 -19.74 -15.89 19.53
C ILE A 437 -20.86 -14.97 19.03
N HIS A 438 -20.71 -13.66 19.22
CA HIS A 438 -21.71 -12.67 18.80
C HIS A 438 -21.90 -12.69 17.27
N PHE A 439 -20.82 -12.73 16.50
CA PHE A 439 -20.89 -12.76 15.04
C PHE A 439 -21.40 -14.10 14.50
N GLN A 440 -21.05 -15.23 15.11
CA GLN A 440 -21.61 -16.54 14.76
C GLN A 440 -23.11 -16.62 15.03
N ALA A 441 -23.58 -16.09 16.16
CA ALA A 441 -25.01 -16.07 16.50
C ALA A 441 -25.84 -15.18 15.57
N ASN A 442 -25.22 -14.13 15.01
CA ASN A 442 -25.90 -13.16 14.14
C ASN A 442 -25.62 -13.35 12.65
N ALA A 443 -24.77 -14.30 12.27
CA ALA A 443 -24.59 -14.71 10.88
C ALA A 443 -25.88 -15.40 10.42
N GLN A 444 -26.74 -14.68 9.67
CA GLN A 444 -27.86 -15.35 9.00
C GLN A 444 -27.31 -16.46 8.10
N PRO A 445 -27.94 -17.65 8.07
CA PRO A 445 -27.52 -18.70 7.16
C PRO A 445 -27.63 -18.18 5.73
N ALA A 446 -26.49 -18.10 5.04
CA ALA A 446 -26.45 -17.84 3.61
C ALA A 446 -27.22 -18.95 2.90
N GLY A 447 -28.47 -18.67 2.50
CA GLY A 447 -29.26 -19.59 1.70
C GLY A 447 -30.71 -19.76 2.14
N LYS A 448 -31.50 -18.67 2.08
CA LYS A 448 -32.90 -18.68 1.63
C LYS A 448 -33.26 -17.30 1.08
N GLU A 449 -32.59 -16.86 0.02
CA GLU A 449 -33.18 -15.81 -0.82
C GLU A 449 -34.14 -16.49 -1.79
N ASN A 450 -35.44 -16.32 -1.51
CA ASN A 450 -36.49 -16.49 -2.49
C ASN A 450 -36.24 -15.46 -3.60
N LEU A 451 -35.89 -15.94 -4.79
CA LEU A 451 -35.94 -15.16 -6.02
C LEU A 451 -37.43 -14.84 -6.31
N PRO A 452 -37.81 -13.56 -6.56
CA PRO A 452 -38.94 -13.28 -7.43
C PRO A 452 -38.65 -13.67 -8.88
#